data_AF-A0A1S2XR04-F1
#
_entry.id   AF-A0A1S2XR04-F1
#
_cell.length_a   1.000
_cell.length_b   1.000
_cell.length_c   1.000
_cell.angle_alpha   90.00
_cell.angle_beta   90.00
_cell.angle_gamma   90.00
#
_symmetry.space_group_name_H-M   'P 1'
#
loop_
_entity.id
_entity.type
_entity.pdbx_description
1 polymer ?
#
loop_
_entity_poly.entity_id
_entity_poly.type
_entity_poly.pdbx_seq_one_letter_code
_entity_poly.pdbx_strand_id
1 'polypeptide(L)'
;MASLFQLLLLNQRRSLCTKVPTSKWKVKQVTTSNFNESLEEIKIHISSSDFIAISMEKTGSSLVTPWHRVQPFDTAETAYLKASHSAQRFQLLQFAVCPFSVTDSNNLVAHPYNFLLFPRDELKLGMPAYSFFCQTSHLTSMACQGFDFNASIYEGISYLSRAQESAAKVRLGTNSPSLGVMKSSSPPTIADSVFVERIRLRIKHWRNSCKKSGTKTSKDEEIIISLRNIVLGSELFKSRPCLTIDVCSERQVQLILEMLVDFSDDFLPLVIPSKGGTTQAVRIVLANSKEDKEFMEREVHSLEEKESKKIRGFREVIDLISASQKPVISHNCLNDCTFIHSKFIVPLPSEVDEFESSMHMIFPKVLDMIYLMKKSGTMRKVTNIRNALTFLNTHFFAPVDMEIPDQVNKGKIDGLDALRLSYLFMKLCSILKISPIVTRSGNRRLAPELEDFTNVFHPCSTNIQESCSEDVGLWNNNTRKINSEHLVFLWGFKFGMTAGMLKSVLRASHDIFSGEFDVRFVDKSCAIVVFWQPGLSKDFLDVMNSEEIGGGLKELVSDGLRVTCYETYRTMCRLGLWEMDLAESLERALESFVSDTEINNERKSSSEIHWCNDNVINLDDL
;
A
#
# COMPACT_ATOMS: atom_id res chain seq x y z
N MET A 1 15.48 25.33 56.04
CA MET A 1 14.04 25.56 55.76
C MET A 1 13.71 25.52 54.26
N ALA A 2 14.55 26.05 53.35
CA ALA A 2 14.27 26.02 51.90
C ALA A 2 14.44 24.64 51.22
N SER A 3 15.25 23.71 51.77
CA SER A 3 15.48 22.41 51.11
C SER A 3 14.43 21.33 51.42
N LEU A 4 13.71 21.44 52.54
CA LEU A 4 12.60 20.52 52.87
C LEU A 4 11.34 20.82 52.04
N PHE A 5 11.07 22.09 51.71
CA PHE A 5 9.95 22.48 50.86
C PHE A 5 10.13 22.01 49.41
N GLN A 6 11.36 22.05 48.88
CA GLN A 6 11.67 21.49 47.55
C GLN A 6 11.55 19.95 47.53
N LEU A 7 11.95 19.26 48.60
CA LEU A 7 11.81 17.81 48.69
C LEU A 7 10.34 17.36 48.82
N LEU A 8 9.52 18.12 49.54
CA LEU A 8 8.08 17.90 49.65
C LEU A 8 7.34 18.16 48.33
N LEU A 9 7.74 19.18 47.55
CA LEU A 9 7.21 19.44 46.21
C LEU A 9 7.63 18.37 45.18
N LEU A 10 8.85 17.83 45.27
CA LEU A 10 9.30 16.70 44.43
C LEU A 10 8.61 15.38 44.80
N ASN A 11 8.35 15.12 46.09
CA ASN A 11 7.61 13.93 46.53
C ASN A 11 6.09 14.04 46.30
N GLN A 12 5.49 15.24 46.38
CA GLN A 12 4.09 15.43 45.96
C GLN A 12 3.92 15.31 44.45
N ARG A 13 4.90 15.76 43.63
CA ARG A 13 4.91 15.52 42.18
C ARG A 13 5.07 14.04 41.80
N ARG A 14 5.73 13.22 42.63
CA ARG A 14 5.78 11.76 42.45
C ARG A 14 4.50 11.03 42.89
N SER A 15 3.73 11.61 43.82
CA SER A 15 2.49 11.02 44.34
C SER A 15 1.25 11.29 43.46
N LEU A 16 1.28 12.38 42.68
CA LEU A 16 0.21 12.75 41.73
C LEU A 16 0.53 12.38 40.27
N CYS A 17 1.55 11.55 40.03
CA CYS A 17 1.56 10.75 38.82
C CYS A 17 0.37 9.79 38.93
N THR A 18 -0.75 10.16 38.31
CA THR A 18 -1.81 9.22 37.96
C THR A 18 -1.11 8.04 37.29
N LYS A 19 -0.91 6.97 38.05
CA LYS A 19 -0.63 5.64 37.50
C LYS A 19 -1.84 5.36 36.62
N VAL A 20 -1.78 5.70 35.34
CA VAL A 20 -2.71 5.13 34.36
C VAL A 20 -2.46 3.63 34.49
N PRO A 21 -3.43 2.85 34.96
CA PRO A 21 -3.24 1.42 35.05
C PRO A 21 -3.21 0.94 33.61
N THR A 22 -2.01 0.65 33.11
CA THR A 22 -1.79 -0.02 31.82
C THR A 22 -2.47 -1.39 31.75
N SER A 23 -3.08 -1.86 32.84
CA SER A 23 -3.82 -3.12 32.96
C SER A 23 -5.31 -3.06 32.58
N LYS A 24 -5.82 -1.99 31.93
CA LYS A 24 -7.27 -1.85 31.65
C LYS A 24 -7.69 -1.72 30.18
N TRP A 25 -6.78 -1.45 29.23
CA TRP A 25 -7.18 -1.32 27.83
C TRP A 25 -7.19 -2.68 27.13
N LYS A 26 -8.31 -2.97 26.48
CA LYS A 26 -8.56 -4.20 25.73
C LYS A 26 -8.98 -3.83 24.31
N VAL A 27 -8.48 -4.57 23.33
CA VAL A 27 -8.80 -4.38 21.91
C VAL A 27 -9.68 -5.53 21.41
N LYS A 28 -10.68 -5.23 20.58
CA LYS A 28 -11.49 -6.28 19.94
C LYS A 28 -10.65 -7.01 18.91
N GLN A 29 -10.32 -8.26 19.18
CA GLN A 29 -9.62 -9.09 18.20
C GLN A 29 -10.60 -9.67 17.18
N VAL A 30 -10.27 -9.50 15.90
CA VAL A 30 -11.08 -9.94 14.77
C VAL A 30 -10.33 -11.00 13.99
N THR A 31 -10.97 -12.15 13.84
CA THR A 31 -10.51 -13.31 13.07
C THR A 31 -11.57 -13.67 12.03
N THR A 32 -11.33 -14.67 11.19
CA THR A 32 -12.32 -15.14 10.19
C THR A 32 -13.67 -15.48 10.82
N SER A 33 -13.68 -16.00 12.05
CA SER A 33 -14.90 -16.45 12.75
C SER A 33 -15.88 -15.33 13.10
N ASN A 34 -15.38 -14.13 13.42
CA ASN A 34 -16.19 -12.99 13.88
C ASN A 34 -16.08 -11.77 12.95
N PHE A 35 -15.50 -11.95 11.76
CA PHE A 35 -15.24 -10.87 10.81
C PHE A 35 -16.53 -10.17 10.35
N ASN A 36 -17.56 -10.92 9.95
CA ASN A 36 -18.81 -10.34 9.43
C ASN A 36 -19.56 -9.51 10.47
N GLU A 37 -19.65 -9.98 11.72
CA GLU A 37 -20.26 -9.22 12.83
C GLU A 37 -19.44 -7.95 13.11
N SER A 38 -18.12 -8.09 13.20
CA SER A 38 -17.22 -6.96 13.47
C SER A 38 -17.22 -5.94 12.33
N LEU A 39 -17.49 -6.36 11.09
CA LEU A 39 -17.56 -5.50 9.91
C LEU A 39 -18.79 -4.56 9.97
N GLU A 40 -19.95 -5.07 10.39
CA GLU A 40 -21.15 -4.23 10.55
C GLU A 40 -20.99 -3.24 11.71
N GLU A 41 -20.36 -3.67 12.81
CA GLU A 41 -20.06 -2.77 13.93
C GLU A 41 -19.05 -1.68 13.57
N ILE A 42 -17.90 -2.04 12.97
CA ILE A 42 -16.86 -1.07 12.63
C ILE A 42 -17.37 -0.07 11.60
N LYS A 43 -18.29 -0.47 10.71
CA LYS A 43 -18.96 0.44 9.78
C LYS A 43 -19.73 1.54 10.52
N ILE A 44 -20.44 1.20 11.59
CA ILE A 44 -21.13 2.17 12.45
C ILE A 44 -20.10 3.07 13.15
N HIS A 45 -19.08 2.50 13.77
CA HIS A 45 -18.04 3.27 14.46
C HIS A 45 -17.23 4.18 13.54
N ILE A 46 -16.92 3.73 12.32
CA ILE A 46 -16.31 4.56 11.27
C ILE A 46 -17.26 5.68 10.88
N SER A 47 -18.57 5.45 10.81
CA SER A 47 -19.53 6.50 10.45
C SER A 47 -19.71 7.57 11.53
N SER A 48 -19.59 7.21 12.82
CA SER A 48 -19.75 8.13 13.95
C SER A 48 -18.44 8.76 14.45
N SER A 49 -17.27 8.27 14.00
CA SER A 49 -15.96 8.79 14.41
C SER A 49 -15.64 10.19 13.88
N ASP A 50 -14.64 10.87 14.42
CA ASP A 50 -14.07 12.07 13.80
C ASP A 50 -12.77 11.73 13.02
N PHE A 51 -12.02 10.75 13.53
CA PHE A 51 -10.72 10.33 13.01
C PHE A 51 -10.60 8.81 13.01
N ILE A 52 -9.60 8.29 12.29
CA ILE A 52 -9.28 6.86 12.24
C ILE A 52 -7.77 6.69 12.43
N ALA A 53 -7.33 6.08 13.53
CA ALA A 53 -5.93 5.72 13.70
C ALA A 53 -5.67 4.31 13.17
N ILE A 54 -4.56 4.11 12.46
CA ILE A 54 -4.15 2.81 11.91
C ILE A 54 -2.74 2.42 12.39
N SER A 55 -2.51 1.13 12.54
CA SER A 55 -1.19 0.55 12.83
C SER A 55 -1.10 -0.85 12.26
N MET A 56 0.10 -1.28 11.88
CA MET A 56 0.32 -2.57 11.21
C MET A 56 1.48 -3.33 11.83
N GLU A 57 1.34 -4.64 11.99
CA GLU A 57 2.47 -5.55 12.25
C GLU A 57 2.78 -6.37 10.99
N LYS A 58 4.07 -6.39 10.67
CA LYS A 58 4.62 -6.90 9.41
C LYS A 58 5.53 -8.10 9.72
N THR A 59 5.83 -8.96 8.74
CA THR A 59 6.79 -10.07 8.93
C THR A 59 8.25 -9.63 9.00
N GLY A 60 8.50 -8.35 8.76
CA GLY A 60 9.81 -7.74 8.82
C GLY A 60 9.75 -6.24 8.61
N SER A 61 10.91 -5.63 8.67
CA SER A 61 11.07 -4.19 8.51
C SER A 61 12.45 -3.90 7.96
N SER A 62 12.63 -2.78 7.27
CA SER A 62 13.95 -2.30 6.85
C SER A 62 14.88 -1.95 8.03
N LEU A 63 14.55 -2.34 9.27
CA LEU A 63 15.32 -2.08 10.47
C LEU A 63 16.69 -2.80 10.49
N VAL A 64 16.85 -3.97 9.88
CA VAL A 64 18.14 -4.68 9.95
C VAL A 64 19.21 -4.05 9.07
N THR A 65 18.81 -3.52 7.92
CA THR A 65 19.72 -2.85 6.98
C THR A 65 19.51 -1.34 7.08
N PRO A 66 20.36 -0.58 7.79
CA PRO A 66 20.10 0.83 8.10
C PRO A 66 19.82 1.69 6.87
N TRP A 67 20.52 1.41 5.75
CA TRP A 67 20.38 2.19 4.52
C TRP A 67 19.06 1.90 3.76
N HIS A 68 18.44 0.73 3.95
CA HIS A 68 17.10 0.41 3.42
C HIS A 68 15.98 1.20 4.13
N ARG A 69 16.27 1.84 5.27
CA ARG A 69 15.32 2.75 5.92
C ARG A 69 15.32 4.09 5.19
N VAL A 70 14.17 4.75 5.19
CA VAL A 70 14.08 6.14 4.77
C VAL A 70 14.98 6.99 5.67
N GLN A 71 15.97 7.63 5.06
CA GLN A 71 16.94 8.50 5.69
C GLN A 71 16.53 9.97 5.51
N PRO A 72 17.00 10.87 6.39
CA PRO A 72 16.80 12.30 6.21
C PRO A 72 17.34 12.82 4.89
N PHE A 73 18.38 12.15 4.36
CA PHE A 73 19.04 12.55 3.13
C PHE A 73 18.37 12.00 1.85
N ASP A 74 17.28 11.23 1.99
CA ASP A 74 16.55 10.72 0.83
C ASP A 74 15.71 11.82 0.20
N THR A 75 15.60 11.83 -1.12
CA THR A 75 14.57 12.58 -1.84
C THR A 75 13.22 11.87 -1.66
N ALA A 76 12.12 12.53 -2.05
CA ALA A 76 10.79 11.91 -2.01
C ALA A 76 10.76 10.58 -2.80
N GLU A 77 11.42 10.56 -3.96
CA GLU A 77 11.55 9.40 -4.81
C GLU A 77 12.35 8.26 -4.16
N THR A 78 13.57 8.51 -3.67
CA THR A 78 14.38 7.43 -3.06
C THR A 78 13.77 6.92 -1.77
N ALA A 79 13.09 7.78 -1.01
CA ALA A 79 12.29 7.37 0.14
C ALA A 79 11.12 6.46 -0.26
N TYR A 80 10.41 6.81 -1.34
CA TYR A 80 9.34 6.00 -1.89
C TYR A 80 9.84 4.62 -2.33
N LEU A 81 10.93 4.56 -3.11
CA LEU A 81 11.50 3.31 -3.60
C LEU A 81 11.89 2.36 -2.45
N LYS A 82 12.49 2.90 -1.36
CA LYS A 82 12.78 2.11 -0.15
C LYS A 82 11.53 1.59 0.54
N ALA A 83 10.51 2.42 0.69
CA ALA A 83 9.24 2.03 1.30
C ALA A 83 8.49 1.01 0.44
N SER A 84 8.57 1.14 -0.89
CA SER A 84 8.00 0.22 -1.87
C SER A 84 8.68 -1.15 -1.83
N HIS A 85 10.02 -1.17 -1.83
CA HIS A 85 10.80 -2.40 -1.67
C HIS A 85 10.42 -3.16 -0.39
N SER A 86 10.26 -2.44 0.73
CA SER A 86 9.81 -3.02 2.01
C SER A 86 8.40 -3.62 1.91
N ALA A 87 7.46 -2.90 1.29
CA ALA A 87 6.06 -3.30 1.16
C ALA A 87 5.85 -4.53 0.26
N GLN A 88 6.65 -4.66 -0.81
CA GLN A 88 6.61 -5.80 -1.71
C GLN A 88 7.18 -7.07 -1.05
N ARG A 89 8.25 -6.92 -0.27
CA ARG A 89 9.00 -8.05 0.32
C ARG A 89 8.35 -8.64 1.56
N PHE A 90 7.82 -7.80 2.45
CA PHE A 90 7.24 -8.22 3.72
C PHE A 90 5.71 -8.32 3.66
N GLN A 91 5.14 -9.05 4.62
CA GLN A 91 3.74 -9.39 4.66
C GLN A 91 3.05 -8.85 5.90
N LEU A 92 1.78 -8.44 5.77
CA LEU A 92 0.95 -8.00 6.89
C LEU A 92 0.33 -9.19 7.60
N LEU A 93 0.55 -9.30 8.91
CA LEU A 93 -0.07 -10.30 9.77
C LEU A 93 -1.13 -9.70 10.70
N GLN A 94 -1.04 -8.40 10.96
CA GLN A 94 -1.94 -7.70 11.85
C GLN A 94 -2.23 -6.29 11.33
N PHE A 95 -3.49 -5.89 11.37
CA PHE A 95 -3.91 -4.54 11.06
C PHE A 95 -4.82 -4.03 12.18
N ALA A 96 -4.35 -3.04 12.92
CA ALA A 96 -5.12 -2.39 13.96
C ALA A 96 -5.79 -1.12 13.42
N VAL A 97 -7.09 -0.98 13.69
CA VAL A 97 -7.90 0.18 13.29
C VAL A 97 -8.58 0.71 14.55
N CYS A 98 -8.50 2.01 14.78
CA CYS A 98 -9.17 2.65 15.90
C CYS A 98 -9.90 3.90 15.40
N PRO A 99 -11.19 3.80 15.03
CA PRO A 99 -12.05 4.95 14.88
C PRO A 99 -12.22 5.63 16.24
N PHE A 100 -12.10 6.95 16.28
CA PHE A 100 -12.24 7.71 17.51
C PHE A 100 -12.87 9.08 17.28
N SER A 101 -13.54 9.58 18.32
CA SER A 101 -14.18 10.89 18.34
C SER A 101 -13.64 11.74 19.48
N VAL A 102 -13.68 13.06 19.27
CA VAL A 102 -13.28 14.05 20.26
C VAL A 102 -14.53 14.77 20.77
N THR A 103 -14.73 14.75 22.08
CA THR A 103 -15.80 15.50 22.72
C THR A 103 -15.37 16.93 23.03
N ASP A 104 -16.35 17.82 23.26
CA ASP A 104 -16.10 19.23 23.60
C ASP A 104 -15.31 19.42 24.92
N SER A 105 -15.23 18.37 25.74
CA SER A 105 -14.47 18.34 27.00
C SER A 105 -13.04 17.81 26.86
N ASN A 106 -12.52 17.65 25.63
CA ASN A 106 -11.24 16.96 25.33
C ASN A 106 -11.21 15.48 25.77
N ASN A 107 -12.38 14.84 25.90
CA ASN A 107 -12.43 13.40 26.12
C ASN A 107 -12.37 12.68 24.77
N LEU A 108 -11.63 11.58 24.76
CA LEU A 108 -11.40 10.74 23.60
C LEU A 108 -12.27 9.48 23.73
N VAL A 109 -13.22 9.31 22.82
CA VAL A 109 -13.99 8.06 22.72
C VAL A 109 -13.39 7.21 21.61
N ALA A 110 -12.85 6.05 21.94
CA ALA A 110 -12.09 5.21 21.02
C ALA A 110 -12.67 3.80 20.89
N HIS A 111 -12.75 3.29 19.66
CA HIS A 111 -13.24 1.94 19.34
C HIS A 111 -12.11 1.11 18.70
N PRO A 112 -11.25 0.44 19.48
CA PRO A 112 -10.09 -0.24 18.93
C PRO A 112 -10.43 -1.66 18.41
N TYR A 113 -10.05 -1.93 17.16
CA TYR A 113 -10.13 -3.22 16.50
C TYR A 113 -8.74 -3.72 16.10
N ASN A 114 -8.53 -5.02 16.24
CA ASN A 114 -7.30 -5.69 15.85
C ASN A 114 -7.60 -6.87 14.91
N PHE A 115 -7.36 -6.68 13.62
CA PHE A 115 -7.60 -7.69 12.61
C PHE A 115 -6.36 -8.56 12.43
N LEU A 116 -6.50 -9.86 12.67
CA LEU A 116 -5.48 -10.83 12.28
C LEU A 116 -5.64 -11.11 10.80
N LEU A 117 -4.55 -11.04 10.05
CA LEU A 117 -4.52 -11.25 8.60
C LEU A 117 -3.62 -12.42 8.25
N PHE A 118 -3.96 -13.12 7.18
CA PHE A 118 -3.06 -14.09 6.58
C PHE A 118 -3.41 -14.27 5.09
N PRO A 119 -2.44 -14.11 4.19
CA PRO A 119 -2.73 -14.16 2.76
C PRO A 119 -2.89 -15.62 2.31
N ARG A 120 -4.10 -16.01 1.90
CA ARG A 120 -4.41 -17.37 1.43
C ARG A 120 -5.08 -17.35 0.09
N ASP A 121 -4.79 -18.38 -0.72
CA ASP A 121 -5.51 -18.67 -1.95
C ASP A 121 -6.88 -19.27 -1.65
N GLU A 122 -7.82 -18.45 -1.18
CA GLU A 122 -9.19 -18.91 -0.91
C GLU A 122 -9.90 -19.33 -2.21
N LEU A 123 -9.43 -18.87 -3.38
CA LEU A 123 -10.03 -19.14 -4.66
C LEU A 123 -9.42 -20.34 -5.39
N LYS A 124 -8.29 -20.87 -4.92
CA LYS A 124 -7.49 -21.92 -5.58
C LYS A 124 -7.21 -21.58 -7.05
N LEU A 125 -7.02 -20.30 -7.35
CA LEU A 125 -6.77 -19.81 -8.69
C LEU A 125 -5.28 -19.79 -9.05
N GLY A 126 -4.42 -20.27 -8.13
CA GLY A 126 -2.97 -20.22 -8.30
C GLY A 126 -2.45 -18.79 -8.28
N MET A 127 -3.22 -17.84 -7.72
CA MET A 127 -2.91 -16.42 -7.72
C MET A 127 -3.29 -15.75 -6.41
N PRO A 128 -2.46 -14.80 -5.94
CA PRO A 128 -1.03 -14.63 -6.21
C PRO A 128 -0.18 -15.82 -5.72
N ALA A 129 1.09 -15.90 -6.15
CA ALA A 129 2.08 -16.71 -5.44
C ALA A 129 2.24 -16.10 -4.03
N TYR A 130 1.61 -16.71 -3.02
CA TYR A 130 1.61 -16.24 -1.63
C TYR A 130 2.94 -16.51 -0.91
N SER A 131 4.05 -16.20 -1.58
CA SER A 131 5.39 -16.25 -1.01
C SER A 131 5.75 -14.87 -0.48
N PHE A 132 6.26 -14.83 0.75
CA PHE A 132 6.69 -13.60 1.38
C PHE A 132 7.94 -13.84 2.22
N PHE A 133 8.70 -12.78 2.47
CA PHE A 133 9.88 -12.86 3.29
C PHE A 133 9.55 -12.63 4.76
N CYS A 134 10.28 -13.33 5.62
CA CYS A 134 10.22 -13.19 7.06
C CYS A 134 11.59 -12.79 7.57
N GLN A 135 11.62 -11.81 8.46
CA GLN A 135 12.84 -11.41 9.13
C GLN A 135 12.87 -12.00 10.53
N THR A 136 13.87 -12.84 10.81
CA THR A 136 13.99 -13.59 12.07
C THR A 136 13.92 -12.68 13.28
N SER A 137 14.70 -11.60 13.34
CA SER A 137 14.73 -10.69 14.49
C SER A 137 13.39 -10.00 14.74
N HIS A 138 12.62 -9.74 13.69
CA HIS A 138 11.30 -9.13 13.81
C HIS A 138 10.27 -10.14 14.31
N LEU A 139 10.25 -11.36 13.75
CA LEU A 139 9.40 -12.44 14.24
C LEU A 139 9.69 -12.78 15.70
N THR A 140 10.97 -12.83 16.10
CA THR A 140 11.36 -13.02 17.51
C THR A 140 10.80 -11.90 18.38
N SER A 141 10.87 -10.65 17.93
CA SER A 141 10.30 -9.52 18.68
C SER A 141 8.79 -9.64 18.85
N MET A 142 8.06 -9.99 17.79
CA MET A 142 6.62 -10.24 17.84
C MET A 142 6.29 -11.38 18.80
N ALA A 143 7.04 -12.50 18.74
CA ALA A 143 6.87 -13.63 19.66
C ALA A 143 7.09 -13.22 21.12
N CYS A 144 8.16 -12.47 21.41
CA CYS A 144 8.44 -11.94 22.76
C CYS A 144 7.37 -10.97 23.26
N GLN A 145 6.69 -10.27 22.35
CA GLN A 145 5.58 -9.37 22.67
C GLN A 145 4.25 -10.13 22.87
N GLY A 146 4.22 -11.45 22.62
CA GLY A 146 3.04 -12.29 22.81
C GLY A 146 2.20 -12.53 21.56
N PHE A 147 2.70 -12.16 20.37
CA PHE A 147 1.96 -12.36 19.12
C PHE A 147 1.69 -13.85 18.85
N ASP A 148 0.43 -14.17 18.56
CA ASP A 148 -0.04 -15.53 18.30
C ASP A 148 0.00 -15.85 16.80
N PHE A 149 1.13 -16.41 16.36
CA PHE A 149 1.31 -16.82 14.96
C PHE A 149 0.34 -17.92 14.53
N ASN A 150 -0.04 -18.83 15.43
CA ASN A 150 -0.99 -19.89 15.10
C ASN A 150 -2.36 -19.28 14.79
N ALA A 151 -2.84 -18.36 15.63
CA ALA A 151 -4.10 -17.67 15.38
C ALA A 151 -4.07 -16.88 14.07
N SER A 152 -2.95 -16.22 13.73
CA SER A 152 -2.80 -15.56 12.42
C SER A 152 -2.89 -16.56 11.26
N ILE A 153 -2.16 -17.67 11.31
CA ILE A 153 -2.14 -18.65 10.20
C ILE A 153 -3.51 -19.34 10.02
N TYR A 154 -4.08 -19.87 11.11
CA TYR A 154 -5.31 -20.65 11.07
C TYR A 154 -6.58 -19.80 10.97
N GLU A 155 -6.62 -18.64 11.65
CA GLU A 155 -7.82 -17.81 11.76
C GLU A 155 -7.65 -16.40 11.16
N GLY A 156 -6.50 -16.07 10.59
CA GLY A 156 -6.27 -14.76 9.97
C GLY A 156 -7.17 -14.56 8.76
N ILE A 157 -7.68 -13.36 8.59
CA ILE A 157 -8.59 -12.97 7.51
C ILE A 157 -7.78 -12.85 6.22
N SER A 158 -8.25 -13.50 5.16
CA SER A 158 -7.69 -13.36 3.82
C SER A 158 -8.13 -12.04 3.19
N TYR A 159 -7.51 -11.67 2.08
CA TYR A 159 -7.88 -10.48 1.33
C TYR A 159 -7.37 -10.59 -0.10
N LEU A 160 -8.05 -9.89 -1.00
CA LEU A 160 -7.57 -9.62 -2.35
C LEU A 160 -7.51 -8.12 -2.58
N SER A 161 -6.48 -7.65 -3.29
CA SER A 161 -6.44 -6.28 -3.79
C SER A 161 -7.53 -6.00 -4.82
N ARG A 162 -7.78 -4.74 -5.17
CA ARG A 162 -8.73 -4.39 -6.25
C ARG A 162 -8.28 -4.97 -7.59
N ALA A 163 -6.99 -4.91 -7.91
CA ALA A 163 -6.44 -5.55 -9.11
C ALA A 163 -6.65 -7.06 -9.10
N GLN A 164 -6.40 -7.72 -7.96
CA GLN A 164 -6.59 -9.17 -7.83
C GLN A 164 -8.05 -9.58 -7.92
N GLU A 165 -8.97 -8.83 -7.32
CA GLU A 165 -10.41 -9.08 -7.47
C GLU A 165 -10.84 -8.92 -8.93
N SER A 166 -10.41 -7.86 -9.62
CA SER A 166 -10.71 -7.67 -11.05
C SER A 166 -10.19 -8.83 -11.89
N ALA A 167 -8.95 -9.27 -11.66
CA ALA A 167 -8.38 -10.43 -12.33
C ALA A 167 -9.12 -11.73 -12.00
N ALA A 168 -9.51 -11.91 -10.73
CA ALA A 168 -10.28 -13.07 -10.28
C ALA A 168 -11.68 -13.09 -10.92
N LYS A 169 -12.36 -11.94 -11.04
CA LYS A 169 -13.67 -11.84 -11.71
C LYS A 169 -13.61 -12.19 -13.18
N VAL A 170 -12.53 -11.80 -13.87
CA VAL A 170 -12.30 -12.20 -15.27
C VAL A 170 -12.14 -13.72 -15.36
N ARG A 171 -11.31 -14.32 -14.49
CA ARG A 171 -11.07 -15.78 -14.48
C ARG A 171 -12.28 -16.60 -14.04
N LEU A 172 -13.03 -16.11 -13.05
CA LEU A 172 -14.27 -16.70 -12.55
C LEU A 172 -15.49 -16.34 -13.40
N GLY A 173 -15.31 -15.59 -14.49
CA GLY A 173 -16.36 -15.18 -15.43
C GLY A 173 -17.55 -14.47 -14.76
N THR A 174 -17.30 -13.86 -13.60
CA THR A 174 -18.27 -13.10 -12.78
C THR A 174 -18.31 -11.63 -13.21
N ASN A 175 -17.52 -11.22 -14.20
CA ASN A 175 -17.78 -9.98 -14.90
C ASN A 175 -18.97 -10.23 -15.84
N SER A 176 -20.19 -9.94 -15.37
CA SER A 176 -21.20 -9.47 -16.30
C SER A 176 -20.59 -8.26 -17.01
N PRO A 177 -20.41 -8.29 -18.34
CA PRO A 177 -20.00 -7.09 -19.03
C PRO A 177 -21.07 -6.05 -18.73
N SER A 178 -20.73 -5.07 -17.89
CA SER A 178 -21.44 -3.80 -17.91
C SER A 178 -21.61 -3.46 -19.39
N LEU A 179 -22.83 -3.16 -19.80
CA LEU A 179 -23.30 -2.97 -21.17
C LEU A 179 -22.58 -1.83 -21.94
N GLY A 180 -21.37 -1.43 -21.54
CA GLY A 180 -20.41 -0.71 -22.36
C GLY A 180 -19.75 -1.67 -23.35
N VAL A 181 -20.41 -1.89 -24.49
CA VAL A 181 -19.82 -2.56 -25.65
C VAL A 181 -18.55 -1.82 -26.05
N MET A 182 -17.39 -2.33 -25.66
CA MET A 182 -16.11 -1.85 -26.17
C MET A 182 -16.00 -2.35 -27.61
N LYS A 183 -16.31 -1.48 -28.58
CA LYS A 183 -16.24 -1.83 -30.01
C LYS A 183 -14.86 -2.39 -30.34
N SER A 184 -14.80 -3.57 -30.96
CA SER A 184 -13.57 -4.13 -31.51
C SER A 184 -12.87 -3.10 -32.39
N SER A 185 -11.58 -2.84 -32.14
CA SER A 185 -10.73 -2.00 -32.99
C SER A 185 -10.33 -2.70 -34.30
N SER A 186 -10.53 -4.03 -34.40
CA SER A 186 -10.20 -4.82 -35.58
C SER A 186 -11.41 -5.04 -36.50
N PRO A 187 -11.25 -4.94 -37.83
CA PRO A 187 -12.33 -5.21 -38.78
C PRO A 187 -12.76 -6.70 -38.73
N PRO A 188 -14.07 -6.97 -38.92
CA PRO A 188 -14.59 -8.34 -38.92
C PRO A 188 -14.06 -9.12 -40.12
N THR A 189 -13.60 -10.36 -39.88
CA THR A 189 -13.18 -11.28 -40.92
C THR A 189 -14.36 -12.00 -41.55
N ILE A 190 -14.13 -12.67 -42.69
CA ILE A 190 -15.15 -13.55 -43.32
C ILE A 190 -15.56 -14.67 -42.35
N ALA A 191 -14.61 -15.23 -41.60
CA ALA A 191 -14.88 -16.26 -40.59
C ALA A 191 -15.77 -15.74 -39.46
N ASP A 192 -15.52 -14.52 -38.97
CA ASP A 192 -16.37 -13.86 -37.97
C ASP A 192 -17.80 -13.68 -38.50
N SER A 193 -17.92 -13.24 -39.76
CA SER A 193 -19.22 -13.01 -40.41
C SER A 193 -20.06 -14.29 -40.47
N VAL A 194 -19.45 -15.40 -40.89
CA VAL A 194 -20.11 -16.71 -40.98
C VAL A 194 -20.48 -17.23 -39.58
N PHE A 195 -19.59 -17.05 -38.60
CA PHE A 195 -19.84 -17.43 -37.22
C PHE A 195 -21.03 -16.66 -36.64
N VAL A 196 -21.01 -15.32 -36.73
CA VAL A 196 -22.08 -14.45 -36.24
C VAL A 196 -23.41 -14.79 -36.90
N GLU A 197 -23.46 -14.99 -38.22
CA GLU A 197 -24.71 -15.30 -38.91
C GLU A 197 -25.27 -16.67 -38.52
N ARG A 198 -24.41 -17.68 -38.35
CA ARG A 198 -24.80 -19.00 -37.85
C ARG A 198 -25.44 -18.91 -36.46
N ILE A 199 -24.81 -18.16 -35.55
CA ILE A 199 -25.32 -17.99 -34.19
C ILE A 199 -26.60 -17.17 -34.18
N ARG A 200 -26.67 -16.08 -34.97
CA ARG A 200 -27.87 -15.25 -35.15
C ARG A 200 -29.07 -16.07 -35.59
N LEU A 201 -28.89 -16.96 -36.58
CA LEU A 201 -29.95 -17.86 -37.05
C LEU A 201 -30.38 -18.86 -35.97
N ARG A 202 -29.42 -19.44 -35.23
CA ARG A 202 -29.71 -20.36 -34.12
C ARG A 202 -30.55 -19.69 -33.02
N ILE A 203 -30.21 -18.46 -32.63
CA ILE A 203 -30.95 -17.70 -31.62
C ILE A 203 -32.35 -17.32 -32.12
N LYS A 204 -32.50 -16.86 -33.37
CA LYS A 204 -33.82 -16.57 -33.97
C LYS A 204 -34.72 -17.81 -33.97
N HIS A 205 -34.17 -18.96 -34.34
CA HIS A 205 -34.92 -20.21 -34.36
C HIS A 205 -35.34 -20.63 -32.95
N TRP A 206 -34.41 -20.60 -31.98
CA TRP A 206 -34.70 -20.91 -30.59
C TRP A 206 -35.79 -20.00 -29.99
N ARG A 207 -35.69 -18.68 -30.18
CA ARG A 207 -36.70 -17.71 -29.74
C ARG A 207 -38.10 -18.04 -30.27
N ASN A 208 -38.20 -18.37 -31.56
CA ASN A 208 -39.47 -18.71 -32.18
C ASN A 208 -40.07 -20.00 -31.61
N SER A 209 -39.23 -20.98 -31.24
CA SER A 209 -39.66 -22.20 -30.59
C SER A 209 -40.21 -21.93 -29.18
N CYS A 210 -39.56 -21.06 -28.39
CA CYS A 210 -40.04 -20.68 -27.06
C CYS A 210 -41.40 -19.96 -27.11
N LYS A 211 -41.65 -19.08 -28.10
CA LYS A 211 -42.93 -18.38 -28.24
C LYS A 211 -44.09 -19.31 -28.63
N LYS A 212 -43.82 -20.39 -29.38
CA LYS A 212 -44.85 -21.33 -29.86
C LYS A 212 -45.35 -22.28 -28.76
N SER A 213 -44.53 -22.55 -27.73
CA SER A 213 -44.91 -23.48 -26.65
C SER A 213 -45.99 -22.92 -25.69
N GLY A 214 -46.29 -21.61 -25.73
CA GLY A 214 -47.33 -20.99 -24.89
C GLY A 214 -48.77 -21.16 -25.40
N THR A 215 -48.95 -21.71 -26.61
CA THR A 215 -50.25 -21.92 -27.25
C THR A 215 -50.59 -23.41 -27.28
N LYS A 216 -51.73 -23.81 -26.67
CA LYS A 216 -52.21 -25.19 -26.51
C LYS A 216 -51.98 -26.06 -27.76
N THR A 217 -51.19 -27.13 -27.64
CA THR A 217 -51.05 -28.15 -28.70
C THR A 217 -51.09 -29.58 -28.16
N SER A 218 -51.33 -30.53 -29.07
CA SER A 218 -51.63 -31.95 -28.82
C SER A 218 -50.42 -32.72 -28.26
N LYS A 219 -50.64 -33.91 -27.66
CA LYS A 219 -49.59 -34.76 -27.05
C LYS A 219 -48.41 -35.08 -27.98
N ASP A 220 -48.64 -35.17 -29.29
CA ASP A 220 -47.58 -35.42 -30.27
C ASP A 220 -46.68 -34.19 -30.49
N GLU A 221 -47.23 -32.98 -30.32
CA GLU A 221 -46.42 -31.76 -30.34
C GLU A 221 -45.55 -31.61 -29.09
N GLU A 222 -46.01 -32.02 -27.90
CA GLU A 222 -45.21 -31.97 -26.67
C GLU A 222 -43.93 -32.80 -26.77
N ILE A 223 -43.99 -33.96 -27.43
CA ILE A 223 -42.83 -34.83 -27.66
C ILE A 223 -41.87 -34.20 -28.67
N ILE A 224 -42.39 -33.61 -29.75
CA ILE A 224 -41.58 -32.91 -30.76
C ILE A 224 -40.92 -31.65 -30.17
N ILE A 225 -41.63 -30.91 -29.32
CA ILE A 225 -41.10 -29.74 -28.61
C ILE A 225 -40.01 -30.19 -27.64
N SER A 226 -40.21 -31.27 -26.89
CA SER A 226 -39.19 -31.83 -25.98
C SER A 226 -37.93 -32.29 -26.72
N LEU A 227 -38.08 -32.97 -27.86
CA LEU A 227 -36.94 -33.37 -28.71
C LEU A 227 -36.22 -32.16 -29.31
N ARG A 228 -36.95 -31.13 -29.78
CA ARG A 228 -36.35 -29.88 -30.28
C ARG A 228 -35.62 -29.12 -29.19
N ASN A 229 -36.17 -29.10 -27.98
CA ASN A 229 -35.55 -28.48 -26.81
C ASN A 229 -34.23 -29.18 -26.44
N ILE A 230 -34.18 -30.50 -26.53
CA ILE A 230 -32.95 -31.29 -26.35
C ILE A 230 -31.94 -31.01 -27.47
N VAL A 231 -32.36 -31.00 -28.74
CA VAL A 231 -31.48 -30.77 -29.90
C VAL A 231 -30.93 -29.35 -29.96
N LEU A 232 -31.69 -28.35 -29.52
CA LEU A 232 -31.26 -26.95 -29.50
C LEU A 232 -30.39 -26.61 -28.28
N GLY A 233 -30.36 -27.49 -27.26
CA GLY A 233 -29.71 -27.22 -25.98
C GLY A 233 -30.48 -26.20 -25.13
N SER A 234 -31.82 -26.25 -25.15
CA SER A 234 -32.64 -25.36 -24.34
C SER A 234 -32.60 -25.83 -22.89
N GLU A 235 -31.94 -25.06 -22.05
CA GLU A 235 -31.86 -25.29 -20.60
C GLU A 235 -32.84 -24.36 -19.87
N LEU A 236 -33.12 -24.63 -18.61
CA LEU A 236 -33.85 -23.72 -17.74
C LEU A 236 -32.87 -23.05 -16.78
N PHE A 237 -32.73 -21.73 -16.86
CA PHE A 237 -32.05 -20.94 -15.85
C PHE A 237 -33.08 -20.36 -14.89
N LYS A 238 -33.14 -20.88 -13.66
CA LYS A 238 -34.11 -20.46 -12.63
C LYS A 238 -35.54 -20.32 -13.17
N SER A 239 -36.00 -21.36 -13.87
CA SER A 239 -37.33 -21.46 -14.48
C SER A 239 -37.56 -20.61 -15.75
N ARG A 240 -36.54 -19.99 -16.32
CA ARG A 240 -36.61 -19.28 -17.62
C ARG A 240 -35.88 -20.04 -18.72
N PRO A 241 -36.37 -20.01 -19.97
CA PRO A 241 -35.66 -20.61 -21.09
C PRO A 241 -34.30 -19.94 -21.30
N CYS A 242 -33.24 -20.74 -21.40
CA CYS A 242 -31.92 -20.27 -21.81
C CYS A 242 -31.29 -21.15 -22.90
N LEU A 243 -30.35 -20.57 -23.64
CA LEU A 243 -29.56 -21.21 -24.67
C LEU A 243 -28.08 -21.00 -24.35
N THR A 244 -27.32 -22.09 -24.19
CA THR A 244 -25.88 -22.04 -23.98
C THR A 244 -25.14 -22.23 -25.30
N ILE A 245 -24.18 -21.35 -25.59
CA ILE A 245 -23.36 -21.36 -26.81
C ILE A 245 -21.90 -21.50 -26.43
N ASP A 246 -21.30 -22.64 -26.76
CA ASP A 246 -19.86 -22.84 -26.57
C ASP A 246 -19.06 -22.01 -27.58
N VAL A 247 -18.01 -21.35 -27.09
CA VAL A 247 -17.10 -20.49 -27.85
C VAL A 247 -15.64 -20.80 -27.51
N CYS A 248 -14.77 -20.62 -28.50
CA CYS A 248 -13.36 -21.00 -28.41
C CYS A 248 -12.41 -19.80 -28.27
N SER A 249 -12.92 -18.57 -28.23
CA SER A 249 -12.09 -17.36 -28.10
C SER A 249 -12.87 -16.19 -27.51
N GLU A 250 -12.16 -15.27 -26.86
CA GLU A 250 -12.72 -14.00 -26.35
C GLU A 250 -13.28 -13.12 -27.48
N ARG A 251 -12.65 -13.17 -28.67
CA ARG A 251 -13.18 -12.53 -29.89
C ARG A 251 -14.59 -13.04 -30.25
N GLN A 252 -14.85 -14.35 -30.14
CA GLN A 252 -16.17 -14.91 -30.40
C GLN A 252 -17.20 -14.50 -29.35
N VAL A 253 -16.80 -14.37 -28.07
CA VAL A 253 -17.67 -13.81 -27.02
C VAL A 253 -18.08 -12.39 -27.39
N GLN A 254 -17.11 -11.54 -27.74
CA GLN A 254 -17.37 -10.14 -28.09
C GLN A 254 -18.31 -10.01 -29.29
N LEU A 255 -18.08 -10.82 -30.34
CA LEU A 255 -18.94 -10.85 -31.53
C LEU A 255 -20.38 -11.28 -31.21
N ILE A 256 -20.58 -12.21 -30.27
CA ILE A 256 -21.92 -12.60 -29.82
C ILE A 256 -22.58 -11.45 -29.06
N LEU A 257 -21.86 -10.79 -28.14
CA LEU A 257 -22.38 -9.68 -27.36
C LEU A 257 -22.78 -8.50 -28.25
N GLU A 258 -21.93 -8.13 -29.21
CA GLU A 258 -22.23 -7.08 -30.20
C GLU A 258 -23.45 -7.44 -31.04
N MET A 259 -23.55 -8.68 -31.53
CA MET A 259 -24.69 -9.15 -32.31
C MET A 259 -25.98 -9.18 -31.49
N LEU A 260 -25.92 -9.48 -30.19
CA LEU A 260 -27.08 -9.49 -29.31
C LEU A 260 -27.69 -8.11 -29.08
N VAL A 261 -26.93 -7.02 -29.30
CA VAL A 261 -27.47 -5.65 -29.29
C VAL A 261 -28.51 -5.45 -30.39
N ASP A 262 -28.37 -6.14 -31.53
CA ASP A 262 -29.34 -6.08 -32.63
C ASP A 262 -30.66 -6.79 -32.30
N PHE A 263 -30.66 -7.66 -31.28
CA PHE A 263 -31.86 -8.35 -30.83
C PHE A 263 -32.61 -7.47 -29.82
N SER A 264 -33.95 -7.53 -29.85
CA SER A 264 -34.81 -6.79 -28.90
C SER A 264 -34.35 -6.98 -27.45
N ASP A 265 -34.67 -5.99 -26.61
CA ASP A 265 -34.32 -5.87 -25.18
C ASP A 265 -34.67 -7.08 -24.28
N ASP A 266 -35.16 -8.18 -24.81
CA ASP A 266 -35.64 -9.35 -24.08
C ASP A 266 -34.54 -10.37 -23.74
N PHE A 267 -33.29 -10.18 -24.20
CA PHE A 267 -32.20 -11.11 -23.90
C PHE A 267 -31.25 -10.58 -22.84
N LEU A 268 -30.83 -11.50 -21.96
CA LEU A 268 -29.77 -11.29 -20.99
C LEU A 268 -28.63 -12.28 -21.27
N PRO A 269 -27.50 -11.82 -21.85
CA PRO A 269 -26.31 -12.65 -22.01
C PRO A 269 -25.57 -12.79 -20.67
N LEU A 270 -25.14 -14.02 -20.37
CA LEU A 270 -24.31 -14.38 -19.22
C LEU A 270 -23.09 -15.16 -19.74
N VAL A 271 -21.88 -14.66 -19.45
CA VAL A 271 -20.65 -15.36 -19.83
C VAL A 271 -20.32 -16.42 -18.79
N ILE A 272 -20.06 -17.64 -19.25
CA ILE A 272 -19.67 -18.78 -18.42
C ILE A 272 -18.20 -19.07 -18.74
N PRO A 273 -17.29 -18.92 -17.77
CA PRO A 273 -15.88 -19.17 -17.98
C PRO A 273 -15.59 -20.68 -18.05
N SER A 274 -14.54 -21.04 -18.79
CA SER A 274 -14.00 -22.39 -18.74
C SER A 274 -13.22 -22.61 -17.44
N LYS A 275 -13.40 -23.75 -16.78
CA LYS A 275 -12.52 -24.15 -15.65
C LYS A 275 -11.12 -24.61 -16.11
N GLY A 276 -10.85 -24.69 -17.43
CA GLY A 276 -9.64 -25.29 -17.99
C GLY A 276 -9.11 -24.64 -19.27
N GLY A 277 -9.25 -23.32 -19.42
CA GLY A 277 -8.50 -22.51 -20.40
C GLY A 277 -8.87 -22.64 -21.88
N THR A 278 -9.76 -23.55 -22.31
CA THR A 278 -9.93 -23.87 -23.75
C THR A 278 -11.28 -23.49 -24.37
N THR A 279 -12.40 -23.52 -23.62
CA THR A 279 -13.73 -23.17 -24.16
C THR A 279 -14.57 -22.40 -23.15
N GLN A 280 -14.84 -21.13 -23.44
CA GLN A 280 -15.83 -20.31 -22.73
C GLN A 280 -17.23 -20.61 -23.30
N ALA A 281 -18.30 -20.29 -22.58
CA ALA A 281 -19.65 -20.40 -23.13
C ALA A 281 -20.45 -19.12 -22.86
N VAL A 282 -21.32 -18.73 -23.78
CA VAL A 282 -22.26 -17.62 -23.59
C VAL A 282 -23.66 -18.20 -23.41
N ARG A 283 -24.25 -18.01 -22.24
CA ARG A 283 -25.63 -18.38 -21.94
C ARG A 283 -26.54 -17.18 -22.18
N ILE A 284 -27.52 -17.36 -23.06
CA ILE A 284 -28.51 -16.35 -23.40
C ILE A 284 -29.80 -16.71 -22.68
N VAL A 285 -30.27 -15.86 -21.76
CA VAL A 285 -31.54 -16.05 -21.05
C VAL A 285 -32.61 -15.17 -21.68
N LEU A 286 -33.80 -15.74 -21.91
CA LEU A 286 -34.96 -15.00 -22.42
C LEU A 286 -35.77 -14.41 -21.25
N ALA A 287 -35.93 -13.09 -21.24
CA ALA A 287 -36.81 -12.34 -20.36
C ALA A 287 -38.24 -12.33 -20.91
N ASN A 288 -39.23 -12.32 -20.00
CA ASN A 288 -40.64 -12.22 -20.39
C ASN A 288 -41.10 -10.76 -20.62
N SER A 289 -40.41 -9.80 -20.01
CA SER A 289 -40.66 -8.36 -20.17
C SER A 289 -39.38 -7.57 -19.88
N LYS A 290 -39.41 -6.25 -20.14
CA LYS A 290 -38.30 -5.35 -19.80
C LYS A 290 -38.05 -5.31 -18.29
N GLU A 291 -39.12 -5.28 -17.49
CA GLU A 291 -39.05 -5.30 -16.03
C GLU A 291 -38.46 -6.63 -15.50
N ASP A 292 -38.78 -7.76 -16.17
CA ASP A 292 -38.20 -9.07 -15.85
C ASP A 292 -36.69 -9.11 -16.13
N LYS A 293 -36.24 -8.48 -17.22
CA LYS A 293 -34.80 -8.31 -17.50
C LYS A 293 -34.10 -7.47 -16.44
N GLU A 294 -34.63 -6.30 -16.11
CA GLU A 294 -34.06 -5.43 -15.06
C GLU A 294 -34.05 -6.13 -13.68
N PHE A 295 -35.03 -6.99 -13.41
CA PHE A 295 -35.03 -7.84 -12.23
C PHE A 295 -33.92 -8.90 -12.27
N MET A 296 -33.74 -9.58 -13.40
CA MET A 296 -32.68 -10.58 -13.58
C MET A 296 -31.28 -9.97 -13.49
N GLU A 297 -31.06 -8.82 -14.12
CA GLU A 297 -29.79 -8.09 -14.06
C GLU A 297 -29.44 -7.73 -12.61
N ARG A 298 -30.42 -7.21 -11.85
CA ARG A 298 -30.25 -6.94 -10.41
C ARG A 298 -29.99 -8.21 -9.61
N GLU A 299 -30.67 -9.31 -9.91
CA GLU A 299 -30.48 -10.58 -9.20
C GLU A 299 -29.08 -11.14 -9.45
N VAL A 300 -28.62 -11.18 -10.70
CA VAL A 300 -27.27 -11.60 -11.09
C VAL A 300 -26.23 -10.71 -10.42
N HIS A 301 -26.35 -9.38 -10.55
CA HIS A 301 -25.45 -8.44 -9.89
C HIS A 301 -25.43 -8.62 -8.37
N SER A 302 -26.58 -8.90 -7.73
CA SER A 302 -26.63 -9.15 -6.28
C SER A 302 -25.92 -10.43 -5.86
N LEU A 303 -25.91 -11.46 -6.72
CA LEU A 303 -25.19 -12.71 -6.48
C LEU A 303 -23.69 -12.51 -6.69
N GLU A 304 -23.30 -11.85 -7.77
CA GLU A 304 -21.91 -11.47 -8.05
C GLU A 304 -21.34 -10.59 -6.93
N GLU A 305 -22.12 -9.66 -6.40
CA GLU A 305 -21.72 -8.81 -5.27
C GLU A 305 -21.58 -9.62 -3.97
N LYS A 306 -22.49 -10.58 -3.71
CA LYS A 306 -22.38 -11.49 -2.56
C LYS A 306 -21.16 -12.40 -2.66
N GLU A 307 -20.85 -12.90 -3.85
CA GLU A 307 -19.64 -13.69 -4.09
C GLU A 307 -18.39 -12.84 -3.97
N SER A 308 -18.38 -11.64 -4.56
CA SER A 308 -17.29 -10.67 -4.44
C SER A 308 -17.01 -10.32 -2.97
N LYS A 309 -18.05 -10.07 -2.16
CA LYS A 309 -17.90 -9.77 -0.73
C LYS A 309 -17.21 -10.89 0.05
N LYS A 310 -17.44 -12.16 -0.31
CA LYS A 310 -16.76 -13.31 0.32
C LYS A 310 -15.26 -13.32 0.03
N ILE A 311 -14.85 -12.76 -1.11
CA ILE A 311 -13.50 -12.86 -1.65
C ILE A 311 -12.63 -11.66 -1.22
N ARG A 312 -13.24 -10.48 -1.05
CA ARG A 312 -12.52 -9.25 -0.66
C ARG A 312 -11.87 -9.34 0.72
N GLY A 313 -12.52 -10.06 1.63
CA GLY A 313 -12.03 -10.28 2.99
C GLY A 313 -11.73 -8.97 3.69
N PHE A 314 -10.53 -8.83 4.28
CA PHE A 314 -10.16 -7.63 5.04
C PHE A 314 -10.20 -6.33 4.21
N ARG A 315 -10.09 -6.40 2.87
CA ARG A 315 -10.16 -5.20 2.02
C ARG A 315 -11.46 -4.41 2.22
N GLU A 316 -12.56 -5.05 2.60
CA GLU A 316 -13.82 -4.36 2.93
C GLU A 316 -13.62 -3.28 4.01
N VAL A 317 -12.76 -3.52 5.01
CA VAL A 317 -12.45 -2.51 6.04
C VAL A 317 -11.70 -1.32 5.43
N ILE A 318 -10.77 -1.56 4.52
CA ILE A 318 -10.04 -0.50 3.80
C ILE A 318 -10.99 0.30 2.92
N ASP A 319 -11.89 -0.38 2.20
CA ASP A 319 -12.90 0.26 1.35
C ASP A 319 -13.88 1.09 2.21
N LEU A 320 -14.26 0.64 3.42
CA LEU A 320 -15.06 1.42 4.38
C LEU A 320 -14.33 2.67 4.90
N ILE A 321 -13.06 2.54 5.27
CA ILE A 321 -12.24 3.69 5.70
C ILE A 321 -12.14 4.69 4.55
N SER A 322 -11.86 4.21 3.33
CA SER A 322 -11.79 5.05 2.14
C SER A 322 -13.12 5.74 1.86
N ALA A 323 -14.24 5.03 1.85
CA ALA A 323 -15.57 5.60 1.62
C ALA A 323 -15.98 6.65 2.67
N SER A 324 -15.47 6.54 3.90
CA SER A 324 -15.74 7.52 4.96
C SER A 324 -15.09 8.88 4.72
N GLN A 325 -14.00 8.93 3.93
CA GLN A 325 -13.19 10.12 3.64
C GLN A 325 -12.73 10.87 4.92
N LYS A 326 -12.67 10.18 6.07
CA LYS A 326 -12.24 10.74 7.35
C LYS A 326 -10.72 10.85 7.43
N PRO A 327 -10.18 11.80 8.22
CA PRO A 327 -8.75 11.89 8.42
C PRO A 327 -8.18 10.62 9.07
N VAL A 328 -7.16 10.05 8.41
CA VAL A 328 -6.45 8.85 8.87
C VAL A 328 -5.16 9.26 9.55
N ILE A 329 -4.89 8.71 10.73
CA ILE A 329 -3.66 8.96 11.49
C ILE A 329 -2.77 7.73 11.41
N SER A 330 -1.54 7.93 10.96
CA SER A 330 -0.50 6.92 10.91
C SER A 330 0.75 7.39 11.66
N HIS A 331 1.52 6.43 12.17
CA HIS A 331 2.80 6.72 12.78
C HIS A 331 3.90 6.97 11.75
N ASN A 332 3.86 6.30 10.59
CA ASN A 332 4.82 6.46 9.51
C ASN A 332 4.08 6.30 8.18
N CYS A 333 3.52 7.41 7.70
CA CYS A 333 2.48 7.36 6.67
C CYS A 333 2.98 6.78 5.36
N LEU A 334 4.22 7.07 4.94
CA LEU A 334 4.79 6.53 3.71
C LEU A 334 4.86 4.99 3.77
N ASN A 335 5.44 4.43 4.83
CA ASN A 335 5.55 2.98 5.00
C ASN A 335 4.21 2.28 5.25
N ASP A 336 3.22 2.96 5.82
CA ASP A 336 1.90 2.35 6.03
C ASP A 336 1.08 2.42 4.73
N CYS A 337 1.17 3.52 3.99
CA CYS A 337 0.45 3.71 2.74
C CYS A 337 1.01 2.83 1.60
N THR A 338 2.34 2.62 1.51
CA THR A 338 2.88 1.67 0.51
C THR A 338 2.43 0.24 0.76
N PHE A 339 2.29 -0.17 2.03
CA PHE A 339 1.72 -1.48 2.38
C PHE A 339 0.23 -1.54 2.07
N ILE A 340 -0.56 -0.51 2.39
CA ILE A 340 -1.99 -0.49 2.06
C ILE A 340 -2.20 -0.58 0.54
N HIS A 341 -1.46 0.24 -0.20
CA HIS A 341 -1.55 0.31 -1.64
C HIS A 341 -1.23 -1.05 -2.27
N SER A 342 -0.05 -1.60 -1.98
CA SER A 342 0.41 -2.88 -2.54
C SER A 342 -0.46 -4.09 -2.19
N LYS A 343 -1.01 -4.15 -0.96
CA LYS A 343 -1.76 -5.32 -0.47
C LYS A 343 -3.26 -5.25 -0.75
N PHE A 344 -3.85 -4.06 -0.79
CA PHE A 344 -5.31 -3.90 -0.82
C PHE A 344 -5.83 -3.19 -2.07
N ILE A 345 -4.99 -2.43 -2.78
CA ILE A 345 -5.45 -1.57 -3.87
C ILE A 345 -4.97 -2.15 -5.20
N VAL A 346 -3.72 -1.87 -5.58
CA VAL A 346 -3.09 -2.30 -6.83
C VAL A 346 -1.58 -2.42 -6.58
N PRO A 347 -0.82 -3.09 -7.45
CA PRO A 347 0.64 -3.04 -7.39
C PRO A 347 1.16 -1.59 -7.33
N LEU A 348 2.22 -1.36 -6.57
CA LEU A 348 2.82 -0.04 -6.41
C LEU A 348 3.32 0.48 -7.78
N PRO A 349 3.02 1.74 -8.16
CA PRO A 349 3.53 2.34 -9.39
C PRO A 349 5.05 2.56 -9.32
N SER A 350 5.67 2.83 -10.47
CA SER A 350 7.11 3.16 -10.51
C SER A 350 7.37 4.57 -9.98
N GLU A 351 6.48 5.51 -10.29
CA GLU A 351 6.63 6.92 -9.96
C GLU A 351 5.93 7.29 -8.65
N VAL A 352 6.60 8.12 -7.84
CA VAL A 352 6.07 8.59 -6.56
C VAL A 352 4.83 9.47 -6.72
N ASP A 353 4.77 10.29 -7.77
CA ASP A 353 3.64 11.20 -8.02
C ASP A 353 2.33 10.45 -8.33
N GLU A 354 2.44 9.33 -9.05
CA GLU A 354 1.30 8.43 -9.32
C GLU A 354 0.82 7.76 -8.03
N PHE A 355 1.76 7.33 -7.18
CA PHE A 355 1.44 6.77 -5.87
C PHE A 355 0.73 7.79 -4.98
N GLU A 356 1.26 9.01 -4.87
CA GLU A 356 0.67 10.07 -4.05
C GLU A 356 -0.72 10.44 -4.55
N SER A 357 -0.89 10.59 -5.86
CA SER A 357 -2.20 10.86 -6.48
C SER A 357 -3.20 9.73 -6.21
N SER A 358 -2.77 8.47 -6.37
CA SER A 358 -3.60 7.30 -6.07
C SER A 358 -3.98 7.25 -4.59
N MET A 359 -3.04 7.53 -3.69
CA MET A 359 -3.30 7.53 -2.25
C MET A 359 -4.24 8.66 -1.83
N HIS A 360 -4.11 9.84 -2.44
CA HIS A 360 -4.99 10.98 -2.16
C HIS A 360 -6.44 10.69 -2.53
N MET A 361 -6.69 9.91 -3.58
CA MET A 361 -8.05 9.46 -3.92
C MET A 361 -8.63 8.48 -2.90
N ILE A 362 -7.78 7.67 -2.27
CA ILE A 362 -8.21 6.61 -1.34
C ILE A 362 -8.39 7.19 0.06
N PHE A 363 -7.40 7.92 0.55
CA PHE A 363 -7.39 8.64 1.82
C PHE A 363 -7.03 10.11 1.57
N PRO A 364 -8.03 11.00 1.46
CA PRO A 364 -7.78 12.41 1.14
C PRO A 364 -7.00 13.17 2.20
N LYS A 365 -7.00 12.69 3.45
CA LYS A 365 -6.34 13.34 4.58
C LYS A 365 -5.63 12.28 5.42
N VAL A 366 -4.32 12.15 5.24
CA VAL A 366 -3.46 11.29 6.08
C VAL A 366 -2.54 12.17 6.93
N LEU A 367 -2.57 11.99 8.25
CA LEU A 367 -1.73 12.71 9.21
C LEU A 367 -0.59 11.79 9.68
N ASP A 368 0.64 12.24 9.51
CA ASP A 368 1.83 11.55 9.99
C ASP A 368 2.25 12.06 11.38
N MET A 369 2.23 11.17 12.37
CA MET A 369 2.59 11.51 13.74
C MET A 369 4.09 11.78 13.93
N ILE A 370 4.99 11.11 13.20
CA ILE A 370 6.42 11.43 13.21
C ILE A 370 6.63 12.85 12.69
N TYR A 371 5.95 13.23 11.61
CA TYR A 371 6.04 14.60 11.07
C TYR A 371 5.52 15.63 12.06
N LEU A 372 4.33 15.40 12.64
CA LEU A 372 3.73 16.29 13.63
C LEU A 372 4.64 16.48 14.87
N MET A 373 5.26 15.39 15.36
CA MET A 373 6.21 15.44 16.48
C MET A 373 7.51 16.18 16.14
N LYS A 374 8.01 16.05 14.90
CA LYS A 374 9.22 16.74 14.44
C LYS A 374 8.99 18.24 14.31
N LYS A 375 7.91 18.65 13.64
CA LYS A 375 7.60 20.06 13.34
C LYS A 375 7.12 20.83 14.58
N SER A 376 6.49 20.15 15.54
CA SER A 376 6.18 20.76 16.84
C SER A 376 7.40 21.06 17.72
N GLY A 377 8.60 20.57 17.36
CA GLY A 377 9.84 20.81 18.11
C GLY A 377 9.95 20.06 19.44
N THR A 378 8.86 19.43 19.89
CA THR A 378 8.73 18.77 21.19
C THR A 378 9.63 17.53 21.31
N MET A 379 9.87 16.79 20.20
CA MET A 379 10.51 15.46 20.26
C MET A 379 11.38 15.11 19.05
N ARG A 380 12.56 15.73 18.91
CA ARG A 380 13.45 15.48 17.75
C ARG A 380 14.09 14.09 17.69
N LYS A 381 14.19 13.36 18.81
CA LYS A 381 14.90 12.07 18.89
C LYS A 381 14.01 10.84 19.16
N VAL A 382 12.73 11.04 19.46
CA VAL A 382 11.85 9.94 19.86
C VAL A 382 10.98 9.54 18.68
N THR A 383 11.23 8.34 18.17
CA THR A 383 10.55 7.80 16.98
C THR A 383 9.64 6.63 17.28
N ASN A 384 9.50 6.20 18.54
CA ASN A 384 8.63 5.08 18.92
C ASN A 384 7.44 5.60 19.73
N ILE A 385 6.22 5.16 19.37
CA ILE A 385 4.95 5.57 20.02
C ILE A 385 5.01 5.45 21.55
N ARG A 386 5.49 4.31 22.08
CA ARG A 386 5.55 4.05 23.53
C ARG A 386 6.53 5.00 24.23
N ASN A 387 7.68 5.23 23.62
CA ASN A 387 8.68 6.15 24.16
C ASN A 387 8.20 7.60 24.08
N ALA A 388 7.50 7.97 23.00
CA ALA A 388 6.92 9.30 22.82
C ALA A 388 5.88 9.58 23.91
N LEU A 389 4.95 8.66 24.12
CA LEU A 389 3.96 8.74 25.19
C LEU A 389 4.61 8.86 26.57
N THR A 390 5.61 8.03 26.86
CA THR A 390 6.31 8.06 28.16
C THR A 390 6.97 9.42 28.41
N PHE A 391 7.65 9.97 27.40
CA PHE A 391 8.28 11.28 27.54
C PHE A 391 7.24 12.39 27.66
N LEU A 392 6.16 12.39 26.87
CA LEU A 392 5.11 13.41 26.98
C LEU A 392 4.41 13.37 28.34
N ASN A 393 4.15 12.17 28.87
CA ASN A 393 3.59 11.98 30.22
C ASN A 393 4.51 12.51 31.32
N THR A 394 5.82 12.44 31.11
CA THR A 394 6.81 12.87 32.11
C THR A 394 7.07 14.38 32.05
N HIS A 395 7.00 15.00 30.87
CA HIS A 395 7.40 16.41 30.67
C HIS A 395 6.23 17.38 30.61
N PHE A 396 5.02 16.92 30.25
CA PHE A 396 3.86 17.78 30.05
C PHE A 396 2.64 17.29 30.85
N PHE A 397 2.03 18.22 31.59
CA PHE A 397 0.74 17.98 32.25
C PHE A 397 -0.39 18.38 31.30
N ALA A 398 -0.88 17.41 30.53
CA ALA A 398 -2.03 17.52 29.64
C ALA A 398 -2.90 16.27 29.85
N PRO A 399 -3.88 16.33 30.78
CA PRO A 399 -4.80 15.23 31.01
C PRO A 399 -5.70 15.09 29.78
N VAL A 400 -5.76 13.87 29.25
CA VAL A 400 -6.70 13.46 28.20
C VAL A 400 -7.37 12.22 28.75
N ASP A 401 -8.67 12.30 28.97
CA ASP A 401 -9.46 11.15 29.40
C ASP A 401 -9.86 10.34 28.17
N MET A 402 -9.62 9.03 28.23
CA MET A 402 -9.97 8.10 27.15
C MET A 402 -11.04 7.13 27.64
N GLU A 403 -12.15 7.12 26.93
CA GLU A 403 -13.26 6.20 27.11
C GLU A 403 -13.25 5.16 25.99
N ILE A 404 -13.44 3.89 26.38
CA ILE A 404 -13.60 2.77 25.46
C ILE A 404 -14.98 2.18 25.80
N PRO A 405 -16.04 2.58 25.07
CA PRO A 405 -17.43 2.21 25.41
C PRO A 405 -17.62 0.70 25.50
N ASP A 406 -16.98 -0.03 24.60
CA ASP A 406 -17.01 -1.48 24.55
C ASP A 406 -15.79 -2.07 25.24
N GLN A 407 -15.72 -2.03 26.57
CA GLN A 407 -14.73 -2.84 27.29
C GLN A 407 -15.00 -4.32 26.99
N VAL A 408 -14.33 -4.84 25.95
CA VAL A 408 -14.48 -6.22 25.50
C VAL A 408 -14.04 -7.12 26.64
N ASN A 409 -14.97 -7.81 27.31
CA ASN A 409 -14.63 -8.76 28.36
C ASN A 409 -13.59 -9.81 27.89
N LYS A 410 -13.54 -10.07 26.56
CA LYS A 410 -12.62 -10.95 25.84
C LYS A 410 -11.54 -10.25 24.97
N GLY A 411 -11.18 -8.98 25.19
CA GLY A 411 -10.15 -8.33 24.35
C GLY A 411 -8.71 -8.72 24.73
N LYS A 412 -7.80 -8.73 23.74
CA LYS A 412 -6.36 -8.97 23.93
C LYS A 412 -5.57 -7.65 24.11
N ILE A 413 -4.33 -7.78 24.58
CA ILE A 413 -3.37 -6.67 24.75
C ILE A 413 -2.67 -6.35 23.42
N ASP A 414 -2.76 -7.25 22.43
CA ASP A 414 -2.14 -7.09 21.12
C ASP A 414 -2.94 -6.08 20.26
N GLY A 415 -2.23 -5.24 19.51
CA GLY A 415 -2.87 -4.24 18.64
C GLY A 415 -3.24 -2.92 19.34
N LEU A 416 -2.70 -2.67 20.53
CA LEU A 416 -2.86 -1.40 21.24
C LEU A 416 -2.19 -0.20 20.55
N ASP A 417 -1.40 -0.41 19.50
CA ASP A 417 -0.61 0.67 18.91
C ASP A 417 -1.45 1.70 18.17
N ALA A 418 -2.56 1.31 17.51
CA ALA A 418 -3.53 2.27 16.95
C ALA A 418 -4.24 3.09 18.05
N LEU A 419 -4.58 2.45 19.18
CA LEU A 419 -5.19 3.12 20.34
C LEU A 419 -4.19 4.09 21.02
N ARG A 420 -2.92 3.66 21.16
CA ARG A 420 -1.85 4.53 21.66
C ARG A 420 -1.60 5.70 20.73
N LEU A 421 -1.75 5.50 19.42
CA LEU A 421 -1.59 6.54 18.41
C LEU A 421 -2.70 7.60 18.53
N SER A 422 -3.96 7.21 18.72
CA SER A 422 -5.05 8.16 18.95
C SER A 422 -4.85 8.96 20.25
N TYR A 423 -4.41 8.29 21.32
CA TYR A 423 -4.05 8.96 22.58
C TYR A 423 -2.90 9.95 22.39
N LEU A 424 -1.84 9.54 21.69
CA LEU A 424 -0.68 10.37 21.40
C LEU A 424 -1.06 11.62 20.60
N PHE A 425 -1.89 11.45 19.57
CA PHE A 425 -2.40 12.55 18.76
C PHE A 425 -3.17 13.57 19.60
N MET A 426 -4.13 13.11 20.42
CA MET A 426 -4.91 13.99 21.29
C MET A 426 -4.06 14.72 22.31
N LYS A 427 -3.09 14.01 22.91
CA LYS A 427 -2.17 14.62 23.87
C LYS A 427 -1.30 15.69 23.22
N LEU A 428 -0.80 15.45 22.02
CA LEU A 428 -0.02 16.43 21.27
C LEU A 428 -0.88 17.65 20.89
N CYS A 429 -2.11 17.44 20.41
CA CYS A 429 -3.03 18.55 20.13
C CYS A 429 -3.28 19.41 21.38
N SER A 430 -3.49 18.76 22.54
CA SER A 430 -3.65 19.45 23.83
C SER A 430 -2.41 20.25 24.24
N ILE A 431 -1.21 19.68 24.10
CA ILE A 431 0.06 20.37 24.39
C ILE A 431 0.28 21.58 23.46
N LEU A 432 -0.07 21.42 22.18
CA LEU A 432 0.07 22.46 21.16
C LEU A 432 -1.09 23.45 21.16
N LYS A 433 -2.10 23.26 22.02
CA LYS A 433 -3.34 24.05 22.09
C LYS A 433 -4.08 24.12 20.74
N ILE A 434 -4.00 23.04 19.97
CA ILE A 434 -4.72 22.87 18.71
C ILE A 434 -6.03 22.17 19.03
N SER A 435 -7.17 22.80 18.71
CA SER A 435 -8.45 22.09 18.69
C SER A 435 -8.46 21.23 17.44
N PRO A 436 -8.50 19.88 17.52
CA PRO A 436 -8.36 19.04 16.34
C PRO A 436 -9.55 19.14 15.38
N ILE A 437 -10.70 19.57 15.88
CA ILE A 437 -11.95 19.72 15.13
C ILE A 437 -12.41 21.16 15.21
N VAL A 438 -12.89 21.67 14.07
CA VAL A 438 -13.62 22.94 13.97
C VAL A 438 -15.02 22.64 13.46
N THR A 439 -16.03 23.01 14.25
CA THR A 439 -17.44 22.88 13.85
C THR A 439 -17.88 24.14 13.11
N ARG A 440 -18.13 24.04 11.80
CA ARG A 440 -18.65 25.16 10.99
C ARG A 440 -19.87 24.69 10.21
N SER A 441 -21.02 25.32 10.43
CA SER A 441 -22.29 25.03 9.73
C SER A 441 -22.76 23.56 9.87
N GLY A 442 -22.63 22.97 11.06
CA GLY A 442 -23.05 21.59 11.34
C GLY A 442 -22.10 20.49 10.84
N ASN A 443 -21.09 20.83 10.04
CA ASN A 443 -20.07 19.89 9.59
C ASN A 443 -18.82 20.01 10.47
N ARG A 444 -18.40 18.88 11.07
CA ARG A 444 -17.13 18.75 11.77
C ARG A 444 -16.02 18.64 10.73
N ARG A 445 -15.06 19.56 10.73
CA ARG A 445 -13.90 19.54 9.83
C ARG A 445 -12.60 19.51 10.64
N LEU A 446 -11.56 18.96 10.01
CA LEU A 446 -10.20 19.05 10.51
C LEU A 446 -9.81 20.53 10.67
N ALA A 447 -9.10 20.84 11.75
CA ALA A 447 -8.62 22.19 11.99
C ALA A 447 -7.63 22.65 10.90
N PRO A 448 -7.69 23.92 10.45
CA PRO A 448 -6.78 24.46 9.43
C PRO A 448 -5.30 24.25 9.78
N GLU A 449 -4.95 24.36 11.07
CA GLU A 449 -3.59 24.16 11.57
C GLU A 449 -3.09 22.73 11.35
N LEU A 450 -3.99 21.75 11.25
CA LEU A 450 -3.66 20.35 10.95
C LEU A 450 -3.69 20.04 9.46
N GLU A 451 -4.33 20.88 8.62
CA GLU A 451 -4.35 20.68 7.16
C GLU A 451 -2.94 20.78 6.56
N ASP A 452 -2.08 21.66 7.09
CA ASP A 452 -0.66 21.79 6.73
C ASP A 452 0.19 20.54 7.01
N PHE A 453 -0.37 19.56 7.73
CA PHE A 453 0.29 18.29 8.08
C PHE A 453 -0.31 17.10 7.32
N THR A 454 -1.32 17.33 6.47
CA THR A 454 -2.00 16.27 5.74
C THR A 454 -1.24 15.87 4.47
N ASN A 455 -1.21 14.57 4.18
CA ASN A 455 -0.61 13.95 2.99
C ASN A 455 0.87 14.28 2.76
N VAL A 456 1.60 14.56 3.83
CA VAL A 456 3.06 14.76 3.77
C VAL A 456 3.74 13.40 3.96
N PHE A 457 3.94 12.67 2.86
CA PHE A 457 4.57 11.35 2.87
C PHE A 457 6.08 11.41 3.08
N HIS A 458 6.73 12.50 2.65
CA HIS A 458 8.15 12.73 2.86
C HIS A 458 8.41 14.00 3.70
N PRO A 459 8.52 13.88 5.03
CA PRO A 459 8.62 15.03 5.92
C PRO A 459 9.96 15.79 5.88
N CYS A 460 10.98 15.29 5.19
CA CYS A 460 12.29 15.94 5.12
C CYS A 460 12.45 16.92 3.93
N SER A 461 11.54 16.89 2.94
CA SER A 461 11.63 17.71 1.71
C SER A 461 10.81 19.00 1.75
N THR A 462 9.70 19.05 2.48
CA THR A 462 8.71 20.12 2.33
C THR A 462 9.05 21.43 3.05
N ASN A 463 9.16 22.52 2.28
CA ASN A 463 8.42 23.74 2.58
C ASN A 463 8.00 24.41 1.26
N ILE A 464 6.73 24.76 1.15
CA ILE A 464 6.07 25.27 -0.05
C ILE A 464 6.50 26.73 -0.27
N GLN A 465 7.46 26.96 -1.16
CA GLN A 465 7.44 27.98 -2.22
C GLN A 465 8.70 27.78 -3.08
N GLU A 466 8.51 27.70 -4.39
CA GLU A 466 9.51 27.64 -5.47
C GLU A 466 10.02 26.24 -5.88
N SER A 467 9.81 25.97 -7.18
CA SER A 467 10.43 25.00 -8.12
C SER A 467 11.11 23.75 -7.58
N CYS A 468 10.81 22.58 -8.19
CA CYS A 468 11.58 21.32 -8.25
C CYS A 468 13.06 21.38 -7.82
N SER A 469 13.36 21.67 -6.56
CA SER A 469 14.70 21.62 -6.00
C SER A 469 14.82 20.30 -5.26
N GLU A 470 15.84 19.52 -5.60
CA GLU A 470 16.22 18.29 -4.92
C GLU A 470 16.86 18.61 -3.56
N ASP A 471 16.14 19.34 -2.72
CA ASP A 471 16.60 19.73 -1.41
C ASP A 471 16.45 18.56 -0.42
N VAL A 472 17.56 18.26 0.23
CA VAL A 472 17.74 17.13 1.11
C VAL A 472 17.92 17.60 2.56
N GLY A 473 17.29 16.91 3.52
CA GLY A 473 17.30 17.28 4.93
C GLY A 473 18.50 16.72 5.69
N LEU A 474 19.23 17.57 6.44
CA LEU A 474 20.31 17.11 7.32
C LEU A 474 19.98 17.12 8.81
N TRP A 475 20.63 16.18 9.50
CA TRP A 475 20.49 15.93 10.94
C TRP A 475 21.42 16.82 11.78
N ASN A 476 21.29 18.14 11.74
CA ASN A 476 21.95 18.99 12.74
C ASN A 476 20.95 19.79 13.57
N ASN A 477 21.37 20.25 14.75
CA ASN A 477 20.56 21.05 15.67
C ASN A 477 19.98 22.32 15.00
N ASN A 478 20.59 22.73 13.89
CA ASN A 478 20.10 23.68 12.91
C ASN A 478 19.69 22.92 11.64
N THR A 479 18.38 22.94 11.32
CA THR A 479 17.81 22.42 10.07
C THR A 479 18.25 23.28 8.88
N ARG A 480 19.50 23.10 8.42
CA ARG A 480 19.94 23.61 7.12
C ARG A 480 19.60 22.54 6.07
N LYS A 481 18.81 22.91 5.06
CA LYS A 481 18.60 22.12 3.85
C LYS A 481 19.86 22.20 2.99
N ILE A 482 20.21 21.10 2.33
CA ILE A 482 21.32 21.03 1.38
C ILE A 482 20.81 20.36 0.11
N ASN A 483 21.19 20.86 -1.05
CA ASN A 483 20.92 20.21 -2.32
C ASN A 483 21.60 18.81 -2.39
N SER A 484 20.90 17.80 -2.93
CA SER A 484 21.44 16.45 -3.20
C SER A 484 22.82 16.47 -3.87
N GLU A 485 23.10 17.48 -4.70
CA GLU A 485 24.37 17.68 -5.41
C GLU A 485 25.60 17.89 -4.51
N HIS A 486 25.42 18.27 -3.24
CA HIS A 486 26.52 18.47 -2.29
C HIS A 486 26.90 17.21 -1.49
N LEU A 487 26.21 16.09 -1.75
CA LEU A 487 26.42 14.82 -1.07
C LEU A 487 27.31 13.92 -1.92
N VAL A 488 28.36 13.40 -1.29
CA VAL A 488 29.25 12.40 -1.90
C VAL A 488 29.27 11.15 -1.03
N PHE A 489 29.01 10.00 -1.64
CA PHE A 489 29.10 8.70 -0.98
C PHE A 489 30.53 8.18 -1.09
N LEU A 490 31.01 7.56 -0.02
CA LEU A 490 32.39 7.11 0.12
C LEU A 490 32.39 5.74 0.81
N TRP A 491 33.11 4.77 0.25
CA TRP A 491 33.26 3.40 0.77
C TRP A 491 34.66 2.87 0.49
N GLY A 492 34.98 1.67 1.00
CA GLY A 492 36.30 1.06 0.82
C GLY A 492 37.38 1.56 1.79
N PHE A 493 36.98 2.23 2.88
CA PHE A 493 37.89 2.62 3.96
C PHE A 493 38.09 1.48 4.98
N LYS A 494 39.15 1.58 5.79
CA LYS A 494 39.53 0.55 6.78
C LYS A 494 38.44 0.31 7.82
N PHE A 495 38.21 -0.96 8.16
CA PHE A 495 37.26 -1.35 9.20
C PHE A 495 37.63 -0.73 10.56
N GLY A 496 36.62 -0.26 11.31
CA GLY A 496 36.81 0.34 12.63
C GLY A 496 37.08 1.86 12.63
N MET A 497 37.10 2.52 11.47
CA MET A 497 37.17 3.98 11.41
C MET A 497 35.89 4.62 11.95
N THR A 498 36.05 5.64 12.81
CA THR A 498 34.94 6.50 13.25
C THR A 498 34.76 7.68 12.28
N ALA A 499 33.58 8.33 12.31
CA ALA A 499 33.33 9.51 11.48
C ALA A 499 34.36 10.63 11.71
N GLY A 500 34.81 10.80 12.96
CA GLY A 500 35.85 11.78 13.32
C GLY A 500 37.22 11.42 12.75
N MET A 501 37.59 10.13 12.79
CA MET A 501 38.85 9.66 12.19
C MET A 501 38.84 9.85 10.67
N LEU A 502 37.75 9.46 10.01
CA LEU A 502 37.59 9.63 8.57
C LEU A 502 37.63 11.11 8.16
N LYS A 503 36.95 11.98 8.92
CA LYS A 503 37.00 13.44 8.73
C LYS A 503 38.42 14.00 8.89
N SER A 504 39.20 13.51 9.86
CA SER A 504 40.59 13.94 10.06
C SER A 504 41.50 13.50 8.91
N VAL A 505 41.30 12.28 8.40
CA VAL A 505 42.07 11.74 7.28
C VAL A 505 41.77 12.52 5.99
N LEU A 506 40.50 12.80 5.70
CA LEU A 506 40.11 13.62 4.55
C LEU A 506 40.65 15.05 4.65
N ARG A 507 40.64 15.67 5.84
CA ARG A 507 41.26 17.00 6.02
C ARG A 507 42.75 17.04 5.72
N ALA A 508 43.46 15.96 6.01
CA ALA A 508 44.91 15.87 5.79
C ALA A 508 45.27 15.47 4.36
N SER A 509 44.31 15.01 3.55
CA SER A 509 44.59 14.43 2.24
C SER A 509 44.62 15.44 1.09
N HIS A 510 43.74 16.46 1.09
CA HIS A 510 43.63 17.42 0.00
C HIS A 510 43.05 18.77 0.45
N ASP A 511 43.45 19.86 -0.22
CA ASP A 511 43.00 21.23 0.05
C ASP A 511 41.49 21.46 -0.18
N ILE A 512 40.79 20.54 -0.86
CA ILE A 512 39.33 20.61 -1.07
C ILE A 512 38.60 20.48 0.28
N PHE A 513 39.22 19.79 1.23
CA PHE A 513 38.72 19.60 2.60
C PHE A 513 39.16 20.70 3.58
N SER A 514 39.81 21.77 3.09
CA SER A 514 40.16 22.94 3.92
C SER A 514 38.93 23.70 4.42
N GLY A 515 37.82 23.63 3.68
CA GLY A 515 36.54 24.24 4.03
C GLY A 515 35.76 23.49 5.12
N GLU A 516 34.57 24.01 5.43
CA GLU A 516 33.62 23.30 6.29
C GLU A 516 33.01 22.12 5.50
N PHE A 517 33.07 20.92 6.07
CA PHE A 517 32.37 19.73 5.59
C PHE A 517 32.05 18.81 6.76
N ASP A 518 31.12 17.88 6.58
CA ASP A 518 30.76 16.86 7.56
C ASP A 518 30.86 15.45 6.99
N VAL A 519 31.10 14.47 7.87
CA VAL A 519 31.18 13.05 7.51
C VAL A 519 30.24 12.27 8.42
N ARG A 520 29.40 11.43 7.83
CA ARG A 520 28.48 10.57 8.58
C ARG A 520 28.35 9.19 7.94
N PHE A 521 28.30 8.16 8.77
CA PHE A 521 28.04 6.80 8.32
C PHE A 521 26.57 6.60 8.00
N VAL A 522 26.28 5.97 6.86
CA VAL A 522 24.93 5.53 6.48
C VAL A 522 24.68 4.12 7.00
N ASP A 523 25.66 3.25 6.80
CA ASP A 523 25.71 1.90 7.35
C ASP A 523 27.16 1.56 7.76
N LYS A 524 27.48 0.28 7.98
CA LYS A 524 28.83 -0.17 8.34
C LYS A 524 29.84 -0.09 7.17
N SER A 525 29.38 0.06 5.94
CA SER A 525 30.17 -0.06 4.70
C SER A 525 30.39 1.27 3.99
N CYS A 526 29.50 2.24 4.20
CA CYS A 526 29.46 3.49 3.45
C CYS A 526 29.22 4.71 4.35
N ALA A 527 29.92 5.80 4.03
CA ALA A 527 29.78 7.10 4.65
C ALA A 527 29.41 8.17 3.61
N ILE A 528 28.67 9.18 4.02
CA ILE A 528 28.39 10.38 3.25
C ILE A 528 29.30 11.50 3.73
N VAL A 529 29.93 12.17 2.77
CA VAL A 529 30.60 13.45 2.92
C VAL A 529 29.64 14.55 2.46
N VAL A 530 29.44 15.54 3.32
CA VAL A 530 28.55 16.68 3.09
C VAL A 530 29.41 17.92 2.91
N PHE A 531 29.40 18.50 1.71
CA PHE A 531 30.04 19.77 1.44
C PHE A 531 29.05 20.93 1.67
N TRP A 532 29.48 21.99 2.34
CA TRP A 532 28.62 23.17 2.58
C TRP A 532 28.80 24.26 1.52
N GLN A 533 29.86 24.17 0.71
CA GLN A 533 30.10 25.09 -0.40
C GLN A 533 29.72 24.43 -1.72
N PRO A 534 29.03 25.14 -2.62
CA PRO A 534 28.70 24.64 -3.95
C PRO A 534 29.96 24.44 -4.78
N GLY A 535 29.93 23.44 -5.68
CA GLY A 535 31.06 23.09 -6.56
C GLY A 535 32.05 22.10 -5.95
N LEU A 536 32.32 22.16 -4.64
CA LEU A 536 33.34 21.29 -4.01
C LEU A 536 33.07 19.78 -4.13
N SER A 537 31.80 19.37 -4.14
CA SER A 537 31.44 17.97 -4.35
C SER A 537 31.83 17.50 -5.74
N LYS A 538 31.64 18.35 -6.76
CA LYS A 538 32.02 18.06 -8.15
C LYS A 538 33.54 18.09 -8.31
N ASP A 539 34.21 19.11 -7.77
CA ASP A 539 35.67 19.20 -7.78
C ASP A 539 36.30 17.98 -7.10
N PHE A 540 35.71 17.48 -6.01
CA PHE A 540 36.17 16.28 -5.33
C PHE A 540 36.02 15.01 -6.20
N LEU A 541 34.88 14.86 -6.88
CA LEU A 541 34.67 13.75 -7.81
C LEU A 541 35.62 13.83 -9.01
N ASP A 542 35.84 15.03 -9.56
CA ASP A 542 36.76 15.25 -10.67
C ASP A 542 38.21 14.93 -10.27
N VAL A 543 38.64 15.31 -9.06
CA VAL A 543 39.95 14.92 -8.51
C VAL A 543 40.06 13.41 -8.36
N MET A 544 39.03 12.74 -7.86
CA MET A 544 39.03 11.29 -7.67
C MET A 544 39.02 10.51 -9.00
N ASN A 545 38.55 11.12 -10.09
CA ASN A 545 38.57 10.56 -11.45
C ASN A 545 39.82 10.97 -12.26
N SER A 546 40.63 11.90 -11.76
CA SER A 546 41.84 12.36 -12.44
C SER A 546 43.02 11.38 -12.30
N GLU A 547 43.92 11.33 -13.28
CA GLU A 547 45.13 10.51 -13.19
C GLU A 547 46.19 11.07 -12.22
N GLU A 548 46.05 12.34 -11.82
CA GLU A 548 46.99 13.09 -10.98
C GLU A 548 46.56 13.15 -9.50
N ILE A 549 46.04 12.04 -8.95
CA ILE A 549 45.73 11.99 -7.51
C ILE A 549 47.04 12.09 -6.71
N GLY A 550 47.27 13.23 -6.08
CA GLY A 550 48.45 13.51 -5.25
C GLY A 550 48.23 13.24 -3.76
N GLY A 551 49.35 13.06 -3.03
CA GLY A 551 49.37 13.08 -1.56
C GLY A 551 48.61 11.92 -0.88
N GLY A 552 48.05 12.20 0.30
CA GLY A 552 47.37 11.21 1.14
C GLY A 552 46.07 10.65 0.55
N LEU A 553 45.48 11.32 -0.46
CA LEU A 553 44.29 10.80 -1.16
C LEU A 553 44.65 9.57 -2.02
N LYS A 554 45.85 9.57 -2.62
CA LYS A 554 46.35 8.45 -3.44
C LYS A 554 46.54 7.18 -2.62
N GLU A 555 47.03 7.32 -1.39
CA GLU A 555 47.16 6.19 -0.45
C GLU A 555 45.78 5.60 -0.12
N LEU A 556 44.78 6.44 0.13
CA LEU A 556 43.42 5.97 0.41
C LEU A 556 42.78 5.24 -0.78
N VAL A 557 42.95 5.77 -1.99
CA VAL A 557 42.47 5.12 -3.22
C VAL A 557 43.17 3.78 -3.44
N SER A 558 44.47 3.72 -3.18
CA SER A 558 45.26 2.48 -3.26
C SER A 558 44.82 1.44 -2.22
N ASP A 559 44.37 1.91 -1.05
CA ASP A 559 43.77 1.09 0.01
C ASP A 559 42.33 0.64 -0.31
N GLY A 560 41.75 1.07 -1.44
CA GLY A 560 40.44 0.63 -1.92
C GLY A 560 39.32 1.68 -1.80
N LEU A 561 39.64 2.92 -1.42
CA LEU A 561 38.64 4.00 -1.34
C LEU A 561 37.95 4.22 -2.69
N ARG A 562 36.63 4.35 -2.66
CA ARG A 562 35.77 4.67 -3.79
C ARG A 562 34.81 5.79 -3.41
N VAL A 563 34.39 6.56 -4.41
CA VAL A 563 33.45 7.68 -4.23
C VAL A 563 32.42 7.70 -5.34
N THR A 564 31.24 8.22 -5.04
CA THR A 564 30.22 8.52 -6.06
C THR A 564 29.29 9.65 -5.65
N CYS A 565 28.57 10.21 -6.62
CA CYS A 565 27.58 11.26 -6.41
C CYS A 565 26.22 10.69 -5.96
N TYR A 566 25.31 11.59 -5.57
CA TYR A 566 23.95 11.22 -5.23
C TYR A 566 23.16 10.60 -6.39
N GLU A 567 23.45 10.98 -7.65
CA GLU A 567 22.70 10.44 -8.79
C GLU A 567 22.95 8.94 -9.01
N THR A 568 24.14 8.44 -8.70
CA THR A 568 24.41 6.99 -8.69
C THR A 568 23.59 6.29 -7.61
N TYR A 569 23.48 6.90 -6.42
CA TYR A 569 22.63 6.38 -5.34
C TYR A 569 21.15 6.32 -5.74
N ARG A 570 20.66 7.39 -6.38
CA ARG A 570 19.29 7.46 -6.92
C ARG A 570 19.05 6.39 -7.98
N THR A 571 19.97 6.24 -8.93
CA THR A 571 19.87 5.25 -10.01
C THR A 571 19.91 3.82 -9.46
N MET A 572 20.79 3.54 -8.50
CA MET A 572 20.84 2.26 -7.79
C MET A 572 19.48 1.91 -7.16
N CYS A 573 18.83 2.87 -6.50
CA CYS A 573 17.48 2.67 -5.95
C CYS A 573 16.43 2.39 -7.03
N ARG A 574 16.50 3.06 -8.19
CA ARG A 574 15.58 2.82 -9.34
C ARG A 574 15.78 1.44 -9.97
N LEU A 575 17.03 1.01 -10.10
CA LEU A 575 17.40 -0.31 -10.64
C LEU A 575 17.06 -1.46 -9.68
N GLY A 576 16.67 -1.16 -8.44
CA GLY A 576 16.29 -2.17 -7.46
C GLY A 576 17.48 -2.96 -6.90
N LEU A 577 18.68 -2.37 -6.89
CA LEU A 577 19.88 -2.98 -6.33
C LEU A 577 19.88 -2.83 -4.81
N TRP A 578 19.28 -3.80 -4.11
CA TRP A 578 19.04 -3.77 -2.66
C TRP A 578 19.90 -4.76 -1.86
N GLU A 579 21.23 -4.72 -2.05
CA GLU A 579 22.14 -5.62 -1.33
C GLU A 579 22.14 -5.35 0.18
N MET A 580 22.77 -6.25 0.93
CA MET A 580 22.90 -6.12 2.38
C MET A 580 23.66 -4.83 2.75
N ASP A 581 24.74 -4.55 2.04
CA ASP A 581 25.65 -3.44 2.31
C ASP A 581 25.54 -2.40 1.19
N LEU A 582 25.46 -1.11 1.56
CA LEU A 582 25.30 -0.02 0.60
C LEU A 582 26.47 0.04 -0.38
N ALA A 583 27.69 -0.21 0.10
CA ALA A 583 28.88 -0.25 -0.75
C ALA A 583 28.76 -1.25 -1.90
N GLU A 584 28.23 -2.45 -1.65
CA GLU A 584 28.06 -3.49 -2.68
C GLU A 584 27.00 -3.08 -3.71
N SER A 585 25.91 -2.46 -3.25
CA SER A 585 24.86 -1.96 -4.15
C SER A 585 25.36 -0.83 -5.04
N LEU A 586 26.19 0.08 -4.49
CA LEU A 586 26.81 1.17 -5.24
C LEU A 586 27.83 0.66 -6.25
N GLU A 587 28.63 -0.36 -5.90
CA GLU A 587 29.59 -0.96 -6.83
C GLU A 587 28.89 -1.60 -8.03
N ARG A 588 27.83 -2.39 -7.79
CA ARG A 588 27.03 -2.98 -8.88
C ARG A 588 26.34 -1.93 -9.75
N ALA A 589 25.90 -0.83 -9.15
CA ALA A 589 25.34 0.28 -9.92
C ALA A 589 26.40 0.87 -10.85
N LEU A 590 27.63 1.10 -10.37
CA LEU A 590 28.72 1.59 -11.20
C LEU A 590 29.10 0.61 -12.32
N GLU A 591 29.15 -0.69 -12.04
CA GLU A 591 29.38 -1.73 -13.07
C GLU A 591 28.30 -1.69 -14.17
N SER A 592 27.03 -1.52 -13.78
CA SER A 592 25.92 -1.45 -14.74
C SER A 592 26.01 -0.23 -15.69
N PHE A 593 26.52 0.90 -15.21
CA PHE A 593 26.79 2.07 -16.05
C PHE A 593 27.90 1.81 -17.07
N VAL A 594 28.94 1.08 -16.68
CA VAL A 594 30.05 0.75 -17.60
C VAL A 594 29.55 -0.19 -18.71
N SER A 595 28.72 -1.18 -18.38
CA SER A 595 28.14 -2.08 -19.39
C SER A 595 27.18 -1.38 -20.35
N ASP A 596 26.34 -0.44 -19.88
CA ASP A 596 25.45 0.32 -20.75
C ASP A 596 26.21 1.27 -21.68
N THR A 597 27.36 1.78 -21.25
CA THR A 597 28.21 2.66 -22.09
C THR A 597 28.94 1.87 -23.17
N GLU A 598 29.36 0.64 -22.88
CA GLU A 598 29.97 -0.27 -23.87
C GLU A 598 28.92 -0.80 -24.89
N ILE A 599 27.71 -1.14 -24.44
CA ILE A 599 26.61 -1.61 -25.31
C ILE A 599 26.05 -0.48 -26.19
N ASN A 600 26.01 0.76 -25.70
CA ASN A 600 25.52 1.92 -26.45
C ASN A 600 26.44 2.35 -27.61
N ASN A 601 27.69 1.89 -27.67
CA ASN A 601 28.56 2.11 -28.82
C ASN A 601 28.29 1.15 -29.99
N GLU A 602 27.55 0.05 -29.77
CA GLU A 602 27.20 -0.92 -30.84
C GLU A 602 25.71 -0.90 -31.26
N ARG A 603 24.81 -0.20 -30.54
CA ARG A 603 23.39 -0.15 -30.90
C ARG A 603 22.82 1.27 -30.92
N LYS A 604 23.07 2.00 -32.01
CA LYS A 604 22.16 3.07 -32.46
C LYS A 604 20.92 2.45 -33.14
N SER A 605 20.00 1.92 -32.34
CA SER A 605 18.56 1.78 -32.62
C SER A 605 17.92 0.84 -31.60
N SER A 606 16.73 1.20 -31.12
CA SER A 606 15.84 0.51 -30.17
C SER A 606 16.25 0.58 -28.69
N SER A 607 15.72 1.59 -28.01
CA SER A 607 15.53 1.63 -26.56
C SER A 607 14.48 0.60 -26.13
N GLU A 608 14.94 -0.59 -25.77
CA GLU A 608 14.17 -1.56 -24.97
C GLU A 608 15.02 -1.94 -23.76
N ILE A 609 14.59 -1.44 -22.59
CA ILE A 609 15.17 -1.79 -21.28
C ILE A 609 14.66 -3.18 -20.94
N HIS A 610 15.54 -4.19 -21.01
CA HIS A 610 15.24 -5.53 -20.53
C HIS A 610 15.29 -5.56 -19.01
N TRP A 611 14.11 -5.70 -18.40
CA TRP A 611 13.96 -6.00 -16.99
C TRP A 611 14.52 -7.39 -16.71
N CYS A 612 15.57 -7.49 -15.90
CA CYS A 612 16.04 -8.76 -15.37
C CYS A 612 15.01 -9.23 -14.31
N ASN A 613 14.05 -10.03 -14.76
CA ASN A 613 12.86 -10.42 -14.03
C ASN A 613 12.98 -11.87 -13.53
N ASP A 614 14.04 -12.18 -12.78
CA ASP A 614 14.26 -13.54 -12.24
C ASP A 614 13.25 -13.95 -11.14
N ASN A 615 12.21 -13.15 -10.89
CA ASN A 615 11.11 -13.50 -9.99
C ASN A 615 9.71 -13.36 -10.62
N VAL A 616 9.61 -13.23 -11.95
CA VAL A 616 8.32 -13.26 -12.65
C VAL A 616 8.20 -14.57 -13.40
N ILE A 617 7.32 -15.44 -12.90
CA ILE A 617 6.87 -16.63 -13.63
C ILE A 617 6.27 -16.15 -14.95
N ASN A 618 6.84 -16.64 -16.04
CA ASN A 618 6.34 -16.43 -17.39
C ASN A 618 4.93 -17.01 -17.49
N LEU A 619 3.94 -16.18 -17.84
CA LEU A 619 2.52 -16.55 -17.88
C LEU A 619 2.19 -17.54 -19.01
N ASP A 620 3.14 -17.82 -19.90
CA ASP A 620 3.02 -18.84 -20.96
C ASP A 620 3.55 -20.22 -20.53
N ASP A 621 4.15 -20.36 -19.34
CA ASP A 621 4.68 -21.64 -18.82
C ASP A 621 3.78 -22.28 -17.73
N LEU A 622 2.47 -22.00 -17.75
CA LEU A 622 1.45 -22.71 -16.94
C LEU A 622 0.52 -23.58 -17.78
#